data_AF-A0A7C5GK40-F1
#
_entry.id   AF-A0A7C5GK40-F1
#
_cell.length_a   1.000
_cell.length_b   1.000
_cell.length_c   1.000
_cell.angle_alpha   90.00
_cell.angle_beta   90.00
_cell.angle_gamma   90.00
#
_symmetry.space_group_name_H-M   'P 1'
#
loop_
_entity.id
_entity.type
_entity.pdbx_description
1 polymer ?
#
loop_
_entity_poly.entity_id
_entity_poly.type
_entity_poly.pdbx_seq_one_letter_code
_entity_poly.pdbx_strand_id
1 'polypeptide(L)' 'MHDARRSRYTTVSIPITLYNRIKGLIKDTGFTSVSQFVTYILREVIADMEKEKLESQSISEEEKQKIIERLRRLGYL' A
#
# COMPACT_ATOMS: atom_id res chain seq x y z
N MET A 1 32.26 -6.84 -1.37
CA MET A 1 31.38 -6.18 -2.36
C MET A 1 30.31 -7.19 -2.75
N HIS A 2 29.03 -6.78 -2.71
CA HIS A 2 27.79 -7.55 -2.93
C HIS A 2 27.21 -8.33 -1.73
N ASP A 3 26.54 -7.59 -0.82
CA ASP A 3 25.43 -8.14 -0.04
C ASP A 3 24.19 -8.14 -0.96
N ALA A 4 24.01 -9.24 -1.71
CA ALA A 4 22.78 -9.49 -2.42
C ALA A 4 21.69 -9.71 -1.37
N ARG A 5 20.87 -8.68 -1.12
CA ARG A 5 19.69 -8.73 -0.26
C ARG A 5 18.92 -10.03 -0.57
N ARG A 6 19.13 -11.09 0.23
CA ARG A 6 18.29 -12.28 0.17
C ARG A 6 16.89 -11.78 0.47
N SER A 7 16.02 -11.73 -0.55
CA SER A 7 14.60 -11.44 -0.35
C SER A 7 14.10 -12.41 0.72
N ARG A 8 13.83 -11.88 1.92
CA ARG A 8 13.34 -12.69 3.04
C ARG A 8 11.87 -12.93 2.77
N TYR A 9 11.51 -14.16 2.43
CA TYR A 9 10.12 -14.55 2.21
C TYR A 9 9.52 -15.06 3.52
N THR A 10 8.25 -14.77 3.72
CA THR A 10 7.43 -15.31 4.82
C THR A 10 6.30 -16.13 4.21
N THR A 11 5.93 -17.23 4.86
CA THR A 11 4.80 -18.06 4.45
C THR A 11 3.52 -17.56 5.12
N VAL A 12 2.45 -17.41 4.35
CA VAL A 12 1.11 -17.07 4.85
C VAL A 12 0.18 -18.23 4.55
N SER A 13 -0.50 -18.74 5.57
CA SER A 13 -1.51 -19.78 5.40
C SER A 13 -2.80 -19.15 4.90
N ILE A 14 -3.32 -19.67 3.79
CA ILE A 14 -4.62 -19.26 3.23
C ILE A 14 -5.52 -20.49 3.09
N PRO A 15 -6.85 -20.33 3.25
CA PRO A 15 -7.79 -21.42 3.02
C PRO A 15 -7.61 -22.04 1.62
N ILE A 16 -7.67 -23.37 1.54
CA ILE A 16 -7.51 -24.11 0.28
C ILE A 16 -8.55 -23.65 -0.77
N THR A 17 -9.76 -23.32 -0.33
CA THR A 17 -10.83 -22.79 -1.17
C THR A 17 -10.42 -21.49 -1.87
N LEU A 18 -9.80 -20.57 -1.14
CA LEU A 18 -9.32 -19.30 -1.66
C LEU A 18 -8.13 -19.51 -2.60
N TYR A 19 -7.17 -20.35 -2.20
CA TYR A 19 -6.02 -20.72 -3.04
C TYR A 19 -6.49 -21.27 -4.40
N ASN A 20 -7.46 -22.18 -4.41
CA ASN A 20 -7.97 -22.79 -5.65
C ASN A 20 -8.68 -21.78 -6.55
N ARG A 21 -9.45 -20.85 -5.96
CA ARG A 21 -10.07 -19.75 -6.71
C ARG A 21 -9.01 -18.86 -7.36
N ILE A 22 -8.01 -18.45 -6.60
CA ILE A 22 -6.91 -17.62 -7.10
C ILE A 22 -6.13 -18.38 -8.19
N LYS A 23 -5.83 -19.66 -7.97
CA LYS A 23 -5.19 -20.51 -8.96
C LYS A 23 -5.99 -20.59 -10.26
N GLY A 24 -7.32 -20.65 -10.18
CA GLY A 24 -8.20 -20.57 -11.35
C GLY A 24 -8.13 -19.22 -12.05
N LEU A 25 -8.20 -18.12 -11.30
CA LEU A 25 -8.13 -16.75 -11.83
C LEU A 25 -6.83 -16.47 -12.58
N ILE A 26 -5.70 -16.97 -12.09
CA ILE A 26 -4.40 -16.66 -12.70
C ILE A 26 -4.02 -17.54 -13.89
N LYS A 27 -4.79 -18.60 -14.22
CA LYS A 27 -4.45 -19.56 -15.29
C LYS A 27 -4.26 -18.91 -16.65
N ASP A 28 -5.08 -17.92 -16.97
CA ASP A 28 -5.07 -17.22 -18.26
C ASP A 28 -4.38 -15.85 -18.17
N THR A 29 -3.61 -15.64 -17.11
CA THR A 29 -2.89 -14.37 -16.85
C THR A 29 -1.39 -14.56 -16.99
N GLY A 30 -0.64 -13.46 -17.04
CA GLY A 30 0.83 -13.50 -17.04
C GLY A 30 1.48 -13.92 -15.72
N PHE A 31 0.71 -14.27 -14.68
CA PHE A 31 1.25 -14.62 -13.37
C PHE A 31 1.73 -16.07 -13.33
N THR A 32 3.00 -16.27 -12.98
CA THR A 32 3.64 -17.60 -12.90
C THR A 32 3.33 -18.37 -11.62
N SER A 33 2.81 -17.69 -10.58
CA SER A 33 2.43 -18.33 -9.32
C SER A 33 1.40 -17.52 -8.54
N VAL A 34 0.67 -18.23 -7.66
CA VAL A 34 -0.26 -17.61 -6.69
C VAL A 34 0.47 -16.61 -5.79
N SER A 35 1.68 -16.93 -5.34
CA SER A 35 2.49 -16.02 -4.50
C SER A 35 2.81 -14.71 -5.20
N GLN A 36 3.13 -14.74 -6.51
CA GLN A 36 3.39 -13.52 -7.30
C GLN A 36 2.12 -12.66 -7.40
N PHE A 37 0.99 -13.27 -7.70
CA PHE A 37 -0.29 -12.57 -7.78
C PHE A 37 -0.69 -11.93 -6.44
N VAL A 38 -0.58 -12.68 -5.34
CA VAL A 38 -0.89 -12.17 -4.00
C VAL A 38 0.07 -11.03 -3.62
N THR A 39 1.36 -11.16 -3.94
CA THR A 39 2.34 -10.09 -3.69
C THR A 39 2.01 -8.82 -4.47
N TYR A 40 1.58 -8.95 -5.73
CA TYR A 40 1.17 -7.84 -6.57
C TYR A 40 -0.03 -7.10 -5.95
N ILE A 41 -1.10 -7.83 -5.62
CA ILE A 41 -2.31 -7.24 -5.03
C ILE A 41 -2.01 -6.59 -3.68
N LEU A 42 -1.27 -7.28 -2.81
CA LEU A 42 -0.96 -6.74 -1.49
C LEU A 42 -0.15 -5.44 -1.59
N ARG A 43 0.75 -5.32 -2.58
CA ARG A 43 1.51 -4.10 -2.80
C ARG A 43 0.61 -2.94 -3.21
N GLU A 44 -0.34 -3.19 -4.12
CA GLU A 44 -1.29 -2.17 -4.60
C GLU A 44 -2.19 -1.70 -3.45
N VAL A 45 -2.81 -2.64 -2.73
CA VAL A 45 -3.68 -2.33 -1.59
C VAL A 45 -2.94 -1.59 -0.48
N ILE A 46 -1.71 -1.99 -0.13
CA ILE A 46 -0.93 -1.29 0.89
C ILE A 46 -0.56 0.11 0.42
N ALA A 47 -0.17 0.29 -0.85
CA ALA A 47 0.18 1.61 -1.38
C ALA A 47 -1.01 2.58 -1.32
N ASP A 48 -2.21 2.10 -1.65
CA ASP A 48 -3.44 2.91 -1.56
C ASP A 48 -3.77 3.24 -0.10
N MET A 49 -3.68 2.27 0.82
CA MET A 49 -3.91 2.51 2.25
C MET A 49 -2.87 3.48 2.85
N GLU A 50 -1.61 3.39 2.45
CA GLU A 50 -0.56 4.32 2.88
C GLU A 50 -0.81 5.71 2.32
N LYS A 51 -1.28 5.82 1.07
CA LYS A 51 -1.64 7.09 0.46
C LYS A 51 -2.83 7.73 1.15
N GLU A 52 -3.91 7.00 1.40
CA GLU A 52 -5.07 7.50 2.15
C GLU A 52 -4.70 7.90 3.59
N LYS A 53 -3.81 7.13 4.24
CA LYS A 53 -3.30 7.45 5.56
C LYS A 53 -2.43 8.70 5.54
N LEU A 54 -1.59 8.87 4.53
CA LEU A 54 -0.80 10.08 4.34
C LEU A 54 -1.70 11.26 4.02
N GLU A 55 -2.70 11.11 3.17
CA GLU A 55 -3.66 12.16 2.82
C GLU A 55 -4.48 12.60 4.03
N SER A 56 -4.97 11.65 4.84
CA SER A 56 -5.68 11.91 6.10
C SER A 56 -4.78 12.44 7.21
N GLN A 57 -3.48 12.16 7.19
CA GLN A 57 -2.49 12.73 8.11
C GLN A 57 -1.88 14.05 7.59
N SER A 58 -2.00 14.36 6.30
CA SER A 58 -1.40 15.52 5.65
C SER A 58 -2.23 16.78 5.81
N ILE A 59 -2.41 17.18 7.07
CA ILE A 59 -3.11 18.39 7.50
C ILE A 59 -4.63 18.17 7.51
N SER A 60 -5.17 17.86 8.69
CA SER A 60 -6.63 17.97 8.94
C SER A 60 -7.09 19.36 8.48
N GLU A 61 -8.31 19.48 7.95
CA GLU A 61 -8.89 20.78 7.57
C GLU A 61 -8.78 21.81 8.72
N GLU A 62 -8.82 21.33 9.97
CA GLU A 62 -8.60 22.13 11.18
C GLU A 62 -7.16 22.65 11.32
N GLU A 63 -6.16 21.84 10.95
CA GLU A 63 -4.76 22.26 10.92
C GLU A 63 -4.50 23.22 9.76
N LYS A 64 -5.14 23.03 8.60
CA LYS A 64 -5.06 23.99 7.47
C LYS A 64 -5.60 25.34 7.90
N GLN A 65 -6.76 25.36 8.56
CA GLN A 65 -7.36 26.60 9.06
C GLN A 65 -6.46 27.30 10.08
N LYS A 66 -5.86 26.56 11.01
CA LYS A 66 -4.88 27.10 11.98
C LYS A 66 -3.65 27.68 11.30
N ILE A 67 -3.12 27.00 10.27
CA ILE A 67 -1.96 27.49 9.50
C ILE A 67 -2.33 28.77 8.75
N ILE A 68 -3.49 28.82 8.09
CA ILE A 68 -3.99 30.02 7.38
C ILE A 68 -4.17 31.18 8.35
N GLU A 69 -4.75 30.95 9.52
CA GLU A 69 -4.93 31.99 10.53
C GLU A 69 -3.58 32.50 11.06
N ARG A 70 -2.61 31.61 11.27
CA ARG A 70 -1.24 31.97 11.67
C ARG A 70 -0.55 32.80 10.59
N LEU A 71 -0.69 32.43 9.33
CA LEU A 71 -0.11 33.15 8.20
C LEU A 71 -0.72 34.56 8.05
N ARG A 72 -2.04 34.69 8.20
CA ARG A 72 -2.74 35.99 8.20
C ARG A 72 -2.28 36.89 9.36
N ARG A 73 -2.10 36.34 10.57
CA ARG A 73 -1.57 37.09 11.73
C ARG A 73 -0.13 37.55 11.53
N LEU A 74 0.65 36.79 10.76
CA LEU A 74 2.04 37.11 10.44
C LEU A 74 2.19 38.00 9.20
N GLY A 75 1.09 38.36 8.52
CA GLY A 75 1.09 39.27 7.38
C GLY A 75 1.57 38.65 6.05
N TYR A 76 1.58 37.32 5.94
CA TYR A 76 1.91 36.61 4.70
C TYR A 76 0.71 36.43 3.76
N LEU A 77 -0.50 36.80 4.21
CA LEU A 77 -1.80 36.75 3.53
C LEU A 77 -2.60 38.00 3.92
#